data_AF-A0A9X3LIY7-F1
#
_entry.id   AF-A0A9X3LIY7-F1
#
_cell.length_a   1.000
_cell.length_b   1.000
_cell.length_c   1.000
_cell.angle_alpha   90.00
_cell.angle_beta   90.00
_cell.angle_gamma   90.00
#
_symmetry.space_group_name_H-M   'P 1'
#
loop_
_entity.id
_entity.type
_entity.pdbx_description
1 polymer ?
#
loop_
_entity_poly.entity_id
_entity_poly.type
_entity_poly.pdbx_seq_one_letter_code
_entity_poly.pdbx_strand_id
1 'polypeptide(L)'
;MKWNKKVLPLLTIVSLAVPVAYVNAVSSVDLQDGGFGKSTHFLDQVPNIAIDPKVENIIYPLLATPAIKKNGTSLTVQVDTKGKESAGWDVKINQTQNSGVEGEFSLPVTQVEKGSSHWKESSSIYNVTVSIPDDIAENLYDLEISYTANGTRVTDEEPNSVKVINEFKKDFKFIHLTDIHVGSPRNINDPANATEAGMWNPDESKRWLYLQKTINQVNLLKPDFVVMTGDLMFGQLNPQEYIYEYEETYRMLKKLNVPVYIVPGNHDFYAQDATLADGAKYWEQYFGPQYFSFDYGSYAHMIGYNSFDWHKFDRQGHGSLSVPTWGGQIRDEQLNWIKQDLAKNGQTASENQVRGLFSHHNPIWRDKDIWPSSDPEVGEYWKEYDTQHNPQNLTTLVKGEKLGLKYDQQWHGEGALDLIDIMKQNKVNISLHGHTHIDNITNQDGILYSTTASIELSAMPWVGYRVFQKEVDKADFNSYIYEGPDRSMPVYQNGNTTAGVVSFEHKFALPNDGTQVTQTATITNRLNKEITVNIPFYMKPGNYKGTNGQIVENKLYGTKQLIEMQVTIPANGVKEVKLTR
;
A
#
# COMPACT_ATOMS: atom_id res chain seq x y z
N MET A 1 -18.28 -13.67 41.96
CA MET A 1 -17.18 -13.13 42.78
C MET A 1 -16.31 -12.29 41.86
N LYS A 2 -16.38 -10.96 42.00
CA LYS A 2 -15.55 -10.00 41.26
C LYS A 2 -14.08 -10.24 41.63
N TRP A 3 -13.16 -10.18 40.67
CA TRP A 3 -11.78 -9.74 40.92
C TRP A 3 -11.26 -8.97 39.70
N ASN A 4 -11.20 -7.66 39.88
CA ASN A 4 -10.50 -6.70 39.04
C ASN A 4 -8.99 -6.93 39.15
N LYS A 5 -8.28 -6.97 38.02
CA LYS A 5 -6.90 -6.51 37.95
C LYS A 5 -6.83 -5.39 36.93
N LYS A 6 -6.60 -4.19 37.45
CA LYS A 6 -6.30 -2.96 36.71
C LYS A 6 -4.97 -3.16 35.99
N VAL A 7 -4.99 -3.07 34.66
CA VAL A 7 -3.81 -2.72 33.86
C VAL A 7 -3.90 -1.21 33.64
N LEU A 8 -2.92 -0.49 34.14
CA LEU A 8 -2.76 0.95 33.96
C LEU A 8 -1.87 1.13 32.72
N PRO A 9 -2.33 1.72 31.60
CA PRO A 9 -1.40 2.12 30.56
C PRO A 9 -0.70 3.38 31.06
N LEU A 10 0.62 3.30 31.19
CA LEU A 10 1.46 4.45 31.47
C LEU A 10 1.56 5.27 30.17
N LEU A 11 0.55 6.08 29.87
CA LEU A 11 0.72 7.19 28.93
C LEU A 11 1.61 8.22 29.63
N THR A 12 2.87 8.31 29.22
CA THR A 12 3.69 9.48 29.49
C THR A 12 3.06 10.65 28.73
N ILE A 13 2.15 11.35 29.41
CA ILE A 13 1.63 12.65 29.02
C ILE A 13 2.81 13.62 29.01
N VAL A 14 3.33 13.94 27.83
CA VAL A 14 4.10 15.17 27.66
C VAL A 14 3.07 16.30 27.66
N SER A 15 2.74 16.81 28.85
CA SER A 15 1.92 18.01 28.99
C SER A 15 2.76 19.22 28.58
N LEU A 16 2.80 19.52 27.29
CA LEU A 16 3.23 20.84 26.84
C LEU A 16 2.01 21.77 26.96
N ALA A 17 2.05 22.62 27.98
CA ALA A 17 1.06 23.66 28.18
C ALA A 17 0.94 24.49 26.90
N VAL A 18 -0.23 24.45 26.26
CA VAL A 18 -0.58 25.30 25.13
C VAL A 18 -0.45 26.76 25.58
N PRO A 19 0.44 27.58 24.99
CA PRO A 19 0.46 29.00 25.32
C PRO A 19 -0.86 29.62 24.86
N VAL A 20 -1.56 30.28 25.80
CA VAL A 20 -2.82 31.01 25.64
C VAL A 20 -2.77 32.11 24.56
N ALA A 21 -1.63 32.31 23.90
CA ALA A 21 -1.41 33.31 22.86
C ALA A 21 -2.02 32.95 21.49
N TYR A 22 -2.40 31.70 21.22
CA TYR A 22 -2.93 31.29 19.91
C TYR A 22 -4.46 31.44 19.75
N VAL A 23 -5.19 31.74 20.82
CA VAL A 23 -6.66 31.87 20.80
C VAL A 23 -7.13 33.10 20.01
N ASN A 24 -6.26 34.10 19.79
CA ASN A 24 -6.63 35.38 19.16
C ASN A 24 -6.29 35.50 17.67
N ALA A 25 -5.79 34.45 17.01
CA ALA A 25 -5.48 34.48 15.57
C ALA A 25 -6.64 33.97 14.67
N VAL A 26 -7.79 33.60 15.25
CA VAL A 26 -8.84 32.79 14.60
C VAL A 26 -9.90 33.62 13.86
N SER A 27 -9.69 34.92 13.62
CA SER A 27 -10.74 35.79 13.05
C SER A 27 -10.75 35.89 11.51
N SER A 28 -10.05 35.02 10.78
CA SER A 28 -10.16 34.98 9.32
C SER A 28 -9.95 33.55 8.79
N VAL A 29 -10.97 32.70 8.96
CA VAL A 29 -11.04 31.42 8.25
C VAL A 29 -12.23 31.52 7.31
N ASP A 30 -11.93 31.55 6.02
CA ASP A 30 -12.91 31.65 4.95
C ASP A 30 -13.71 30.35 4.86
N LEU A 31 -15.04 30.44 4.83
CA LEU A 31 -15.98 29.31 4.91
C LEU A 31 -16.26 28.66 3.54
N GLN A 32 -15.38 28.86 2.55
CA GLN A 32 -15.58 28.40 1.18
C GLN A 32 -14.36 27.64 0.66
N ASP A 33 -14.18 26.39 1.10
CA ASP A 33 -13.32 25.45 0.39
C ASP A 33 -14.15 24.25 -0.07
N GLY A 34 -14.58 24.31 -1.33
CA GLY A 34 -15.57 23.42 -1.96
C GLY A 34 -15.08 22.03 -2.31
N GLY A 35 -14.38 21.35 -1.39
CA GLY A 35 -13.79 20.04 -1.63
C GLY A 35 -12.40 20.11 -2.27
N PHE A 36 -11.77 18.94 -2.39
CA PHE A 36 -10.33 18.76 -2.60
C PHE A 36 -9.70 19.65 -3.68
N GLY A 37 -8.60 20.33 -3.34
CA GLY A 37 -7.67 20.94 -4.29
C GLY A 37 -7.81 22.43 -4.61
N LYS A 38 -8.77 23.19 -4.06
CA LYS A 38 -8.98 24.63 -4.42
C LYS A 38 -8.81 25.64 -3.27
N SER A 39 -7.77 25.50 -2.46
CA SER A 39 -7.43 26.47 -1.41
C SER A 39 -6.38 27.49 -1.88
N THR A 40 -6.66 28.79 -1.76
CA THR A 40 -5.75 29.90 -2.13
C THR A 40 -4.77 30.31 -1.01
N HIS A 41 -4.91 29.76 0.19
CA HIS A 41 -4.16 30.17 1.39
C HIS A 41 -3.07 29.18 1.83
N PHE A 42 -2.86 28.10 1.07
CA PHE A 42 -1.76 27.15 1.28
C PHE A 42 -0.82 27.22 0.10
N LEU A 43 0.48 27.11 0.36
CA LEU A 43 1.48 27.06 -0.70
C LEU A 43 1.42 25.66 -1.34
N ASP A 44 1.53 25.59 -2.67
CA ASP A 44 1.65 24.31 -3.38
C ASP A 44 2.94 23.54 -3.01
N GLN A 45 3.89 24.24 -2.38
CA GLN A 45 5.17 23.71 -1.91
C GLN A 45 5.54 24.38 -0.59
N VAL A 46 6.25 23.66 0.28
CA VAL A 46 6.86 24.27 1.46
C VAL A 46 7.92 25.28 0.99
N PRO A 47 7.87 26.55 1.41
CA PRO A 47 8.76 27.57 0.89
C PRO A 47 10.22 27.20 1.19
N ASN A 48 11.04 27.16 0.13
CA ASN A 48 12.45 26.75 0.10
C ASN A 48 12.74 25.24 0.16
N ILE A 49 11.76 24.36 -0.06
CA ILE A 49 11.97 22.92 -0.28
C ILE A 49 11.39 22.55 -1.65
N ALA A 50 12.25 22.09 -2.56
CA ALA A 50 11.80 21.55 -3.84
C ALA A 50 11.23 20.14 -3.60
N ILE A 51 9.94 19.96 -3.91
CA ILE A 51 9.33 18.64 -4.01
C ILE A 51 9.68 18.07 -5.38
N ASP A 52 10.02 16.78 -5.43
CA ASP A 52 10.27 16.02 -6.65
C ASP A 52 9.10 15.04 -6.84
N PRO A 53 8.01 15.42 -7.52
CA PRO A 53 6.88 14.53 -7.75
C PRO A 53 7.33 13.30 -8.51
N LYS A 54 6.77 12.14 -8.15
CA LYS A 54 7.07 10.88 -8.82
C LYS A 54 6.06 10.57 -9.92
N VAL A 55 4.84 11.07 -9.78
CA VAL A 55 3.78 10.99 -10.80
C VAL A 55 3.77 12.29 -11.60
N GLU A 56 4.43 12.27 -12.75
CA GLU A 56 4.66 13.45 -13.58
C GLU A 56 3.76 13.49 -14.82
N ASN A 57 4.19 12.85 -15.90
CA ASN A 57 3.49 12.77 -17.18
C ASN A 57 2.73 11.46 -17.32
N ILE A 58 3.34 10.32 -16.94
CA ILE A 58 2.66 9.03 -16.85
C ILE A 58 1.65 9.12 -15.70
N ILE A 59 0.40 8.78 -15.98
CA ILE A 59 -0.68 8.75 -14.97
C ILE A 59 -1.29 7.34 -14.83
N TYR A 60 -0.92 6.42 -15.72
CA TYR A 60 -1.16 4.98 -15.60
C TYR A 60 -0.30 4.21 -16.62
N PRO A 61 0.26 3.04 -16.28
CA PRO A 61 0.35 2.48 -14.92
C PRO A 61 1.38 3.22 -14.05
N LEU A 62 1.22 3.12 -12.73
CA LEU A 62 2.10 3.74 -11.73
C LEU A 62 2.63 2.68 -10.76
N LEU A 63 3.64 3.01 -9.95
CA LEU A 63 4.15 2.14 -8.88
C LEU A 63 3.03 1.61 -7.94
N ALA A 64 2.06 2.47 -7.59
CA ALA A 64 0.94 2.13 -6.69
C ALA A 64 -0.30 1.55 -7.40
N THR A 65 -0.33 1.61 -8.73
CA THR A 65 -1.42 1.06 -9.58
C THR A 65 -0.83 0.37 -10.82
N PRO A 66 -0.03 -0.70 -10.65
CA PRO A 66 0.67 -1.33 -11.74
C PRO A 66 -0.28 -2.07 -12.68
N ALA A 67 0.15 -2.22 -13.93
CA ALA A 67 -0.53 -3.04 -14.92
C ALA A 67 0.07 -4.45 -14.94
N ILE A 68 -0.77 -5.47 -14.73
CA ILE A 68 -0.39 -6.87 -14.96
C ILE A 68 -0.90 -7.28 -16.34
N LYS A 69 0.01 -7.66 -17.24
CA LYS A 69 -0.31 -7.98 -18.64
C LYS A 69 0.37 -9.25 -19.10
N LYS A 70 -0.36 -10.02 -19.91
CA LYS A 70 0.19 -11.19 -20.58
C LYS A 70 1.10 -10.75 -21.74
N ASN A 71 2.20 -11.47 -21.98
CA ASN A 71 2.96 -11.31 -23.22
C ASN A 71 2.06 -11.50 -24.47
N GLY A 72 2.38 -10.82 -25.56
CA GLY A 72 1.56 -10.81 -26.77
C GLY A 72 0.28 -10.00 -26.72
N THR A 73 0.00 -9.31 -25.60
CA THR A 73 -1.21 -8.48 -25.44
C THR A 73 -0.89 -6.98 -25.44
N SER A 74 -1.93 -6.15 -25.44
CA SER A 74 -1.77 -4.70 -25.41
C SER A 74 -1.71 -4.14 -23.99
N LEU A 75 -0.92 -3.08 -23.85
CA LEU A 75 -0.89 -2.19 -22.69
C LEU A 75 -1.31 -0.79 -23.16
N THR A 76 -2.20 -0.14 -22.41
CA THR A 76 -2.51 1.28 -22.62
C THR A 76 -1.82 2.08 -21.53
N VAL A 77 -0.92 2.96 -21.94
CA VAL A 77 -0.28 3.95 -21.07
C VAL A 77 -1.08 5.24 -21.17
N GLN A 78 -1.51 5.78 -20.03
CA GLN A 78 -2.15 7.09 -20.00
C GLN A 78 -1.10 8.14 -19.65
N VAL A 79 -1.01 9.17 -20.48
CA VAL A 79 -0.04 10.26 -20.31
C VAL A 79 -0.73 11.61 -20.38
N ASP A 80 -0.56 12.43 -19.35
CA ASP A 80 -0.94 13.84 -19.37
C ASP A 80 0.22 14.70 -19.87
N THR A 81 0.05 15.31 -21.04
CA THR A 81 1.10 16.15 -21.64
C THR A 81 1.13 17.57 -21.09
N LYS A 82 0.33 17.85 -20.04
CA LYS A 82 0.30 19.14 -19.32
C LYS A 82 0.03 20.33 -20.25
N GLY A 83 -0.96 20.18 -21.12
CA GLY A 83 -1.40 21.18 -22.09
C GLY A 83 -0.56 21.27 -23.36
N LYS A 84 0.51 20.48 -23.52
CA LYS A 84 1.40 20.55 -24.69
C LYS A 84 0.95 19.61 -25.79
N GLU A 85 1.06 20.05 -27.04
CA GLU A 85 0.79 19.19 -28.20
C GLU A 85 1.93 18.18 -28.36
N SER A 86 1.59 16.91 -28.54
CA SER A 86 2.52 15.78 -28.49
C SER A 86 2.53 14.94 -29.75
N ALA A 87 3.71 14.43 -30.12
CA ALA A 87 3.92 13.51 -31.24
C ALA A 87 5.18 12.66 -31.03
N GLY A 88 5.40 11.65 -31.88
CA GLY A 88 6.65 10.86 -31.88
C GLY A 88 6.87 10.05 -30.60
N TRP A 89 5.82 9.35 -30.18
CA TRP A 89 5.80 8.52 -28.97
C TRP A 89 6.66 7.27 -29.12
N ASP A 90 7.47 7.01 -28.10
CA ASP A 90 8.27 5.82 -27.92
C ASP A 90 8.03 5.30 -26.49
N VAL A 91 7.83 4.00 -26.34
CA VAL A 91 7.53 3.36 -25.06
C VAL A 91 8.44 2.16 -24.90
N LYS A 92 9.03 2.02 -23.72
CA LYS A 92 9.92 0.91 -23.38
C LYS A 92 9.61 0.41 -21.98
N ILE A 93 10.04 -0.82 -21.71
CA ILE A 93 10.12 -1.33 -20.35
C ILE A 93 11.55 -1.77 -20.04
N ASN A 94 11.98 -1.51 -18.82
CA ASN A 94 13.34 -1.74 -18.35
C ASN A 94 13.32 -2.72 -17.15
N GLN A 95 14.36 -3.54 -17.02
CA GLN A 95 14.55 -4.34 -15.80
C GLN A 95 14.63 -3.40 -14.60
N THR A 96 13.94 -3.76 -13.52
CA THR A 96 13.86 -2.88 -12.34
C THR A 96 15.24 -2.65 -11.73
N GLN A 97 15.42 -1.51 -11.08
CA GLN A 97 16.67 -1.15 -10.38
C GLN A 97 17.16 -2.24 -9.39
N ASN A 98 16.25 -3.04 -8.84
CA ASN A 98 16.53 -4.09 -7.85
C ASN A 98 16.59 -5.52 -8.43
N SER A 99 16.42 -5.68 -9.74
CA SER A 99 16.37 -6.99 -10.42
C SER A 99 17.73 -7.71 -10.49
N GLY A 100 18.85 -7.04 -10.20
CA GLY A 100 20.20 -7.61 -10.29
C GLY A 100 20.70 -7.90 -11.72
N VAL A 101 19.88 -7.67 -12.73
CA VAL A 101 20.13 -7.85 -14.16
C VAL A 101 19.77 -6.59 -14.95
N GLU A 102 20.28 -6.48 -16.17
CA GLU A 102 19.96 -5.37 -17.08
C GLU A 102 19.14 -5.88 -18.27
N GLY A 103 18.28 -5.03 -18.81
CA GLY A 103 17.52 -5.30 -20.01
C GLY A 103 16.54 -4.18 -20.33
N GLU A 104 16.47 -3.82 -21.60
CA GLU A 104 15.57 -2.79 -22.15
C GLU A 104 14.77 -3.45 -23.29
N PHE A 105 13.47 -3.21 -23.32
CA PHE A 105 12.56 -3.78 -24.32
C PHE A 105 11.65 -2.70 -24.88
N SER A 106 11.75 -2.43 -26.18
CA SER A 106 10.83 -1.51 -26.87
C SER A 106 9.45 -2.13 -27.02
N LEU A 107 8.41 -1.35 -26.71
CA LEU A 107 7.02 -1.72 -26.90
C LEU A 107 6.45 -0.96 -28.10
N PRO A 108 6.14 -1.64 -29.23
CA PRO A 108 5.64 -0.96 -30.42
C PRO A 108 4.34 -0.20 -30.15
N VAL A 109 4.34 1.10 -30.41
CA VAL A 109 3.13 1.93 -30.34
C VAL A 109 2.19 1.57 -31.49
N THR A 110 0.97 1.18 -31.14
CA THR A 110 -0.06 0.73 -32.08
C THR A 110 -1.15 1.78 -32.31
N GLN A 111 -1.48 2.56 -31.28
CA GLN A 111 -2.52 3.58 -31.34
C GLN A 111 -2.22 4.70 -30.33
N VAL A 112 -2.51 5.93 -30.73
CA VAL A 112 -2.48 7.10 -29.84
C VAL A 112 -3.77 7.88 -30.05
N GLU A 113 -4.50 8.13 -28.98
CA GLU A 113 -5.76 8.88 -29.03
C GLU A 113 -5.95 9.74 -27.78
N LYS A 114 -6.89 10.67 -27.83
CA LYS A 114 -7.27 11.45 -26.64
C LYS A 114 -7.96 10.54 -25.64
N GLY A 115 -7.51 10.62 -24.39
CA GLY A 115 -8.05 9.87 -23.27
C GLY A 115 -8.73 10.78 -22.24
N SER A 116 -9.25 10.15 -21.20
CA SER A 116 -9.72 10.80 -19.98
C SER A 116 -9.26 9.98 -18.77
N SER A 117 -9.26 10.61 -17.60
CA SER A 117 -9.00 9.97 -16.33
C SER A 117 -10.13 10.32 -15.35
N HIS A 118 -10.47 9.40 -14.45
CA HIS A 118 -11.44 9.66 -13.39
C HIS A 118 -10.83 10.48 -12.24
N TRP A 119 -9.50 10.47 -12.10
CA TRP A 119 -8.81 11.12 -10.99
C TRP A 119 -7.98 12.34 -11.41
N LYS A 120 -7.77 12.54 -12.72
CA LYS A 120 -7.04 13.70 -13.25
C LYS A 120 -7.85 14.40 -14.34
N GLU A 121 -8.31 15.62 -14.05
CA GLU A 121 -9.02 16.45 -15.02
C GLU A 121 -8.02 17.19 -15.91
N SER A 122 -7.83 16.71 -17.14
CA SER A 122 -6.96 17.35 -18.12
C SER A 122 -7.41 17.03 -19.55
N SER A 123 -7.45 18.05 -20.41
CA SER A 123 -7.77 17.91 -21.85
C SER A 123 -6.58 17.42 -22.68
N SER A 124 -5.41 17.29 -22.05
CA SER A 124 -4.16 16.84 -22.67
C SER A 124 -3.77 15.41 -22.28
N ILE A 125 -4.74 14.61 -21.83
CA ILE A 125 -4.53 13.18 -21.60
C ILE A 125 -4.55 12.43 -22.95
N TYR A 126 -3.56 11.58 -23.14
CA TYR A 126 -3.45 10.65 -24.27
C TYR A 126 -3.44 9.22 -23.77
N ASN A 127 -4.20 8.35 -24.45
CA ASN A 127 -4.08 6.91 -24.34
C ASN A 127 -3.09 6.44 -25.43
N VAL A 128 -1.91 5.98 -25.01
CA VAL A 128 -0.88 5.42 -25.87
C VAL A 128 -0.93 3.90 -25.72
N THR A 129 -1.49 3.22 -26.71
CA THR A 129 -1.61 1.76 -26.71
C THR A 129 -0.41 1.14 -27.41
N VAL A 130 0.26 0.23 -26.71
CA VAL A 130 1.45 -0.49 -27.17
C VAL A 130 1.21 -1.99 -27.18
N SER A 131 1.97 -2.72 -28.00
CA SER A 131 2.00 -4.18 -27.98
C SER A 131 3.14 -4.67 -27.09
N ILE A 132 2.90 -5.68 -26.27
CA ILE A 132 3.94 -6.38 -25.50
C ILE A 132 4.43 -7.57 -26.35
N PRO A 133 5.70 -7.59 -26.79
CA PRO A 133 6.25 -8.73 -27.53
C PRO A 133 6.13 -10.07 -26.78
N ASP A 134 5.95 -11.16 -27.53
CA ASP A 134 5.74 -12.51 -27.00
C ASP A 134 6.96 -13.07 -26.24
N ASP A 135 8.16 -12.59 -26.55
CA ASP A 135 9.44 -13.09 -26.05
C ASP A 135 9.93 -12.37 -24.77
N ILE A 136 9.20 -11.35 -24.32
CA ILE A 136 9.47 -10.69 -23.04
C ILE A 136 9.22 -11.69 -21.91
N ALA A 137 10.18 -11.76 -20.98
CA ALA A 137 10.06 -12.66 -19.83
C ALA A 137 8.96 -12.21 -18.88
N GLU A 138 8.44 -13.18 -18.14
CA GLU A 138 7.62 -12.88 -16.97
C GLU A 138 8.48 -12.21 -15.90
N ASN A 139 8.34 -10.90 -15.74
CA ASN A 139 8.98 -10.14 -14.68
C ASN A 139 8.22 -8.85 -14.38
N LEU A 140 8.56 -8.20 -13.27
CA LEU A 140 8.20 -6.81 -13.03
C LEU A 140 9.20 -5.89 -13.73
N TYR A 141 8.73 -4.78 -14.28
CA TYR A 141 9.51 -3.85 -15.07
C TYR A 141 9.18 -2.39 -14.71
N ASP A 142 10.17 -1.53 -14.93
CA ASP A 142 10.02 -0.08 -14.95
C ASP A 142 9.50 0.33 -16.34
N LEU A 143 8.58 1.29 -16.42
CA LEU A 143 8.03 1.82 -17.66
C LEU A 143 8.72 3.12 -18.01
N GLU A 144 9.18 3.27 -19.24
CA GLU A 144 9.70 4.53 -19.77
C GLU A 144 8.85 4.97 -20.97
N ILE A 145 8.47 6.24 -20.99
CA ILE A 145 7.88 6.87 -22.17
C ILE A 145 8.69 8.07 -22.59
N SER A 146 8.78 8.29 -23.89
CA SER A 146 9.32 9.53 -24.41
C SER A 146 8.62 10.01 -25.68
N TYR A 147 8.40 11.32 -25.78
CA TYR A 147 7.64 11.94 -26.86
C TYR A 147 8.10 13.38 -27.08
N THR A 148 7.76 13.96 -28.23
CA THR A 148 8.05 15.35 -28.54
C THR A 148 6.86 16.21 -28.14
N ALA A 149 7.08 17.17 -27.25
CA ALA A 149 6.09 18.16 -26.81
C ALA A 149 6.53 19.58 -27.20
N ASN A 150 5.77 20.27 -28.05
CA ASN A 150 6.12 21.60 -28.58
C ASN A 150 7.58 21.69 -29.09
N GLY A 151 8.04 20.66 -29.81
CA GLY A 151 9.39 20.60 -30.38
C GLY A 151 10.52 20.19 -29.41
N THR A 152 10.21 19.90 -28.14
CA THR A 152 11.20 19.44 -27.14
C THR A 152 10.94 17.98 -26.77
N ARG A 153 11.99 17.17 -26.61
CA ARG A 153 11.86 15.79 -26.12
C ARG A 153 11.48 15.82 -24.64
N VAL A 154 10.43 15.11 -24.28
CA VAL A 154 10.01 14.80 -22.92
C VAL A 154 10.22 13.32 -22.70
N THR A 155 10.76 12.96 -21.54
CA THR A 155 10.91 11.57 -21.08
C THR A 155 10.36 11.50 -19.67
N ASP A 156 9.69 10.40 -19.35
CA ASP A 156 9.18 10.11 -18.02
C ASP A 156 9.30 8.61 -17.73
N GLU A 157 9.46 8.23 -16.46
CA GLU A 157 9.69 6.86 -16.01
C GLU A 157 8.86 6.53 -14.77
N GLU A 158 8.19 5.38 -14.77
CA GLU A 158 7.44 4.86 -13.64
C GLU A 158 7.98 3.49 -13.21
N PRO A 159 8.64 3.39 -12.04
CA PRO A 159 9.25 2.16 -11.58
C PRO A 159 8.20 1.12 -11.17
N ASN A 160 8.54 -0.17 -11.32
CA ASN A 160 7.72 -1.29 -10.89
C ASN A 160 6.25 -1.25 -11.38
N SER A 161 5.98 -0.58 -12.50
CA SER A 161 4.63 -0.25 -12.94
C SER A 161 4.05 -1.26 -13.95
N VAL A 162 4.88 -2.11 -14.55
CA VAL A 162 4.43 -3.12 -15.54
C VAL A 162 4.89 -4.50 -15.15
N LYS A 163 3.94 -5.39 -14.81
CA LYS A 163 4.18 -6.81 -14.60
C LYS A 163 3.80 -7.58 -15.86
N VAL A 164 4.80 -8.10 -16.57
CA VAL A 164 4.57 -9.03 -17.68
C VAL A 164 4.48 -10.45 -17.13
N ILE A 165 3.53 -11.25 -17.62
CA ILE A 165 3.33 -12.65 -17.26
C ILE A 165 3.14 -13.52 -18.50
N ASN A 166 3.39 -14.83 -18.38
CA ASN A 166 3.08 -15.76 -19.47
C ASN A 166 1.59 -16.12 -19.50
N GLU A 167 0.98 -16.31 -18.32
CA GLU A 167 -0.43 -16.59 -18.14
C GLU A 167 -0.88 -16.12 -16.76
N PHE A 168 -2.15 -15.72 -16.64
CA PHE A 168 -2.75 -15.50 -15.32
C PHE A 168 -2.97 -16.85 -14.62
N LYS A 169 -2.57 -16.94 -13.35
CA LYS A 169 -2.76 -18.17 -12.56
C LYS A 169 -4.19 -18.24 -12.03
N LYS A 170 -4.84 -19.38 -12.22
CA LYS A 170 -6.16 -19.61 -11.59
C LYS A 170 -6.02 -19.84 -10.08
N ASP A 171 -4.90 -20.41 -9.67
CA ASP A 171 -4.42 -20.58 -8.30
C ASP A 171 -3.43 -19.48 -7.92
N PHE A 172 -3.94 -18.27 -7.69
CA PHE A 172 -3.09 -17.13 -7.38
C PHE A 172 -2.99 -16.87 -5.87
N LYS A 173 -1.89 -16.22 -5.50
CA LYS A 173 -1.59 -15.79 -4.14
C LYS A 173 -1.42 -14.28 -4.11
N PHE A 174 -2.00 -13.62 -3.11
CA PHE A 174 -1.66 -12.22 -2.83
C PHE A 174 -1.36 -12.02 -1.35
N ILE A 175 -0.66 -10.93 -1.06
CA ILE A 175 -0.35 -10.52 0.31
C ILE A 175 -1.10 -9.24 0.64
N HIS A 176 -1.63 -9.17 1.85
CA HIS A 176 -2.22 -7.96 2.44
C HIS A 176 -1.28 -7.39 3.50
N LEU A 177 -0.80 -6.17 3.27
CA LEU A 177 0.03 -5.36 4.18
C LEU A 177 -0.71 -4.09 4.58
N THR A 178 -0.34 -3.51 5.71
CA THR A 178 -0.94 -2.27 6.19
C THR A 178 -0.02 -1.57 7.18
N ASP A 179 -0.24 -0.27 7.38
CA ASP A 179 0.25 0.49 8.52
C ASP A 179 1.78 0.36 8.68
N ILE A 180 2.51 0.83 7.65
CA ILE A 180 3.98 0.82 7.64
C ILE A 180 4.53 1.86 8.61
N HIS A 181 3.93 3.06 8.60
CA HIS A 181 4.29 4.16 9.47
C HIS A 181 5.79 4.48 9.46
N VAL A 182 6.34 4.69 8.26
CA VAL A 182 7.70 5.23 8.09
C VAL A 182 7.79 6.54 8.86
N GLY A 183 8.84 6.70 9.67
CA GLY A 183 8.99 7.89 10.52
C GLY A 183 8.42 7.72 11.94
N SER A 184 7.58 6.72 12.20
CA SER A 184 6.80 6.69 13.43
C SER A 184 7.65 6.59 14.70
N PRO A 185 7.44 7.51 15.67
CA PRO A 185 8.05 7.44 16.99
C PRO A 185 7.45 6.33 17.86
N ARG A 186 6.28 5.78 17.50
CA ARG A 186 5.67 4.69 18.28
C ARG A 186 6.55 3.45 18.28
N ASN A 187 7.35 3.28 17.23
CA ASN A 187 8.34 2.21 17.11
C ASN A 187 9.42 2.22 18.21
N ILE A 188 9.66 3.36 18.87
CA ILE A 188 10.68 3.48 19.94
C ILE A 188 10.08 3.57 21.36
N ASN A 189 8.76 3.51 21.49
CA ASN A 189 8.09 3.53 22.80
C ASN A 189 8.51 2.33 23.67
N ASP A 190 8.80 1.19 23.04
CA ASP A 190 9.50 0.09 23.67
C ASP A 190 11.01 0.20 23.34
N PRO A 191 11.90 0.43 24.32
CA PRO A 191 13.34 0.44 24.11
C PRO A 191 13.88 -0.84 23.45
N ALA A 192 13.18 -1.96 23.60
CA ALA A 192 13.52 -3.22 22.97
C ALA A 192 13.43 -3.19 21.44
N ASN A 193 12.66 -2.25 20.89
CA ASN A 193 12.45 -2.05 19.45
C ASN A 193 13.41 -1.02 18.82
N ALA A 194 14.23 -0.32 19.62
CA ALA A 194 15.09 0.77 19.14
C ALA A 194 16.03 0.34 18.00
N THR A 195 16.52 -0.91 18.03
CA THR A 195 17.37 -1.47 16.97
C THR A 195 16.60 -1.61 15.65
N GLU A 196 15.37 -2.13 15.69
CA GLU A 196 14.55 -2.36 14.49
C GLU A 196 13.98 -1.07 13.92
N ALA A 197 13.62 -0.12 14.80
CA ALA A 197 13.06 1.16 14.42
C ALA A 197 14.04 1.97 13.57
N GLY A 198 15.31 2.05 13.99
CA GLY A 198 16.37 2.67 13.18
C GLY A 198 16.16 4.16 12.87
N MET A 199 15.45 4.90 13.73
CA MET A 199 15.10 6.32 13.51
C MET A 199 16.33 7.21 13.22
N TRP A 200 16.21 8.08 12.21
CA TRP A 200 17.07 9.23 11.91
C TRP A 200 18.59 9.00 11.84
N ASN A 201 19.06 7.79 11.54
CA ASN A 201 20.49 7.50 11.32
C ASN A 201 20.85 7.61 9.83
N PRO A 202 21.89 8.32 9.37
CA PRO A 202 22.26 8.41 7.95
C PRO A 202 22.55 7.06 7.24
N ASP A 203 22.61 5.95 7.97
CA ASP A 203 22.79 4.61 7.42
C ASP A 203 21.46 4.02 6.89
N GLU A 204 21.25 4.07 5.58
CA GLU A 204 20.08 3.49 4.89
C GLU A 204 19.88 2.00 5.22
N SER A 205 20.96 1.25 5.43
CA SER A 205 20.88 -0.18 5.74
C SER A 205 20.28 -0.46 7.13
N LYS A 206 20.16 0.57 7.97
CA LYS A 206 19.64 0.47 9.34
C LYS A 206 18.32 1.18 9.57
N ARG A 207 17.85 2.01 8.63
CA ARG A 207 16.57 2.72 8.76
C ARG A 207 15.40 1.75 8.51
N TRP A 208 14.42 1.72 9.42
CA TRP A 208 13.19 0.93 9.27
C TRP A 208 13.49 -0.55 8.96
N LEU A 209 14.36 -1.19 9.75
CA LEU A 209 14.78 -2.59 9.51
C LEU A 209 13.59 -3.55 9.43
N TYR A 210 12.52 -3.28 10.18
CA TYR A 210 11.28 -4.05 10.11
C TYR A 210 10.66 -4.04 8.70
N LEU A 211 10.63 -2.89 8.03
CA LEU A 211 10.14 -2.78 6.66
C LEU A 211 11.07 -3.51 5.68
N GLN A 212 12.39 -3.34 5.82
CA GLN A 212 13.38 -4.05 4.99
C GLN A 212 13.23 -5.57 5.10
N LYS A 213 13.07 -6.08 6.32
CA LYS A 213 12.86 -7.51 6.61
C LYS A 213 11.56 -8.03 6.01
N THR A 214 10.48 -7.27 6.13
CA THR A 214 9.19 -7.61 5.52
C THR A 214 9.29 -7.66 3.99
N ILE A 215 9.91 -6.67 3.36
CA ILE A 215 10.13 -6.66 1.89
C ILE A 215 10.92 -7.89 1.44
N ASN A 216 11.99 -8.24 2.16
CA ASN A 216 12.77 -9.45 1.86
C ASN A 216 11.90 -10.72 1.93
N GLN A 217 11.02 -10.82 2.93
CA GLN A 217 10.10 -11.95 3.05
C GLN A 217 9.06 -11.98 1.94
N VAL A 218 8.47 -10.84 1.57
CA VAL A 218 7.52 -10.73 0.45
C VAL A 218 8.19 -11.15 -0.86
N ASN A 219 9.40 -10.68 -1.12
CA ASN A 219 10.17 -11.04 -2.31
C ASN A 219 10.48 -12.55 -2.38
N LEU A 220 10.74 -13.20 -1.24
CA LEU A 220 10.93 -14.64 -1.16
C LEU A 220 9.64 -15.42 -1.43
N LEU A 221 8.50 -14.92 -0.96
CA LEU A 221 7.21 -15.57 -1.18
C LEU A 221 6.71 -15.40 -2.62
N LYS A 222 7.14 -14.33 -3.31
CA LYS A 222 6.80 -13.98 -4.70
C LYS A 222 5.29 -14.14 -4.99
N PRO A 223 4.40 -13.45 -4.23
CA PRO A 223 2.97 -13.47 -4.53
C PRO A 223 2.70 -12.88 -5.93
N ASP A 224 1.54 -13.15 -6.49
CA ASP A 224 1.13 -12.61 -7.78
C ASP A 224 0.91 -11.09 -7.74
N PHE A 225 0.48 -10.58 -6.58
CA PHE A 225 0.43 -9.15 -6.26
C PHE A 225 0.36 -8.91 -4.74
N VAL A 226 0.52 -7.66 -4.35
CA VAL A 226 0.37 -7.18 -2.97
C VAL A 226 -0.71 -6.10 -2.94
N VAL A 227 -1.52 -6.07 -1.89
CA VAL A 227 -2.40 -4.95 -1.56
C VAL A 227 -1.95 -4.32 -0.26
N MET A 228 -1.86 -2.98 -0.24
CA MET A 228 -1.45 -2.18 0.91
C MET A 228 -2.58 -1.24 1.31
N THR A 229 -3.10 -1.41 2.53
CA THR A 229 -4.28 -0.68 3.01
C THR A 229 -3.95 0.59 3.79
N GLY A 230 -2.95 1.38 3.36
CA GLY A 230 -2.71 2.72 3.89
C GLY A 230 -1.86 2.79 5.16
N ASP A 231 -1.70 4.03 5.63
CA ASP A 231 -0.81 4.47 6.70
C ASP A 231 0.64 4.08 6.42
N LEU A 232 1.10 4.51 5.25
CA LEU A 232 2.49 4.35 4.86
C LEU A 232 3.38 5.34 5.61
N MET A 233 2.90 6.58 5.78
CA MET A 233 3.57 7.65 6.53
C MET A 233 3.16 7.66 8.00
N PHE A 234 3.89 8.41 8.84
CA PHE A 234 3.43 8.76 10.17
C PHE A 234 2.90 10.20 10.24
N GLY A 235 3.56 11.16 9.63
CA GLY A 235 2.93 12.44 9.31
C GLY A 235 2.39 13.29 10.45
N GLN A 236 3.02 13.27 11.63
CA GLN A 236 2.59 14.07 12.79
C GLN A 236 3.75 14.55 13.70
N LEU A 237 5.01 14.32 13.36
CA LEU A 237 6.10 14.65 14.27
C LEU A 237 6.66 16.05 14.05
N ASN A 238 7.08 16.38 12.81
CA ASN A 238 7.66 17.70 12.50
C ASN A 238 7.28 18.22 11.11
N PRO A 239 7.39 19.55 10.89
CA PRO A 239 6.95 20.17 9.64
C PRO A 239 7.53 19.70 8.32
N GLN A 240 8.74 19.13 8.33
CA GLN A 240 9.42 18.68 7.12
C GLN A 240 9.43 17.16 6.97
N GLU A 241 8.91 16.43 7.96
CA GLU A 241 9.03 14.98 7.96
C GLU A 241 8.16 14.32 6.91
N TYR A 242 7.02 14.91 6.57
CA TYR A 242 6.16 14.37 5.52
C TYR A 242 6.87 14.22 4.17
N ILE A 243 7.68 15.23 3.82
CA ILE A 243 8.48 15.21 2.59
C ILE A 243 9.48 14.05 2.63
N TYR A 244 10.12 13.87 3.78
CA TYR A 244 11.10 12.81 4.00
C TYR A 244 10.46 11.41 4.02
N GLU A 245 9.36 11.25 4.74
CA GLU A 245 8.63 9.98 4.86
C GLU A 245 8.11 9.51 3.51
N TYR A 246 7.53 10.40 2.70
CA TYR A 246 7.06 10.06 1.35
C TYR A 246 8.21 9.59 0.44
N GLU A 247 9.31 10.35 0.41
CA GLU A 247 10.49 9.99 -0.39
C GLU A 247 11.09 8.65 0.04
N GLU A 248 11.24 8.43 1.34
CA GLU A 248 11.81 7.19 1.88
C GLU A 248 10.88 5.99 1.66
N THR A 249 9.57 6.19 1.83
CA THR A 249 8.58 5.14 1.56
C THR A 249 8.60 4.77 0.08
N TYR A 250 8.58 5.74 -0.82
CA TYR A 250 8.67 5.49 -2.26
C TYR A 250 9.97 4.73 -2.61
N ARG A 251 11.11 5.17 -2.07
CA ARG A 251 12.40 4.49 -2.23
C ARG A 251 12.37 3.04 -1.74
N MET A 252 11.72 2.79 -0.61
CA MET A 252 11.58 1.45 -0.03
C MET A 252 10.64 0.55 -0.83
N LEU A 253 9.50 1.07 -1.29
CA LEU A 253 8.53 0.31 -2.08
C LEU A 253 9.10 -0.16 -3.42
N LYS A 254 10.04 0.58 -4.02
CA LYS A 254 10.79 0.12 -5.21
C LYS A 254 11.55 -1.19 -5.01
N LYS A 255 11.84 -1.59 -3.76
CA LYS A 255 12.56 -2.83 -3.43
C LYS A 255 11.66 -4.08 -3.47
N LEU A 256 10.35 -3.94 -3.67
CA LEU A 256 9.46 -5.06 -3.91
C LEU A 256 9.57 -5.56 -5.36
N ASN A 257 9.67 -6.87 -5.52
CA ASN A 257 9.83 -7.54 -6.82
C ASN A 257 8.49 -8.05 -7.40
N VAL A 258 7.38 -7.56 -6.85
CA VAL A 258 6.00 -7.94 -7.19
C VAL A 258 5.14 -6.68 -7.31
N PRO A 259 4.09 -6.69 -8.14
CA PRO A 259 3.21 -5.52 -8.28
C PRO A 259 2.48 -5.23 -6.96
N VAL A 260 2.33 -3.95 -6.63
CA VAL A 260 1.74 -3.47 -5.38
C VAL A 260 0.61 -2.50 -5.67
N TYR A 261 -0.56 -2.75 -5.11
CA TYR A 261 -1.72 -1.88 -5.16
C TYR A 261 -1.91 -1.19 -3.82
N ILE A 262 -1.93 0.15 -3.82
CA ILE A 262 -1.85 0.93 -2.57
C ILE A 262 -3.01 1.92 -2.49
N VAL A 263 -3.69 1.95 -1.34
CA VAL A 263 -4.73 2.95 -1.01
C VAL A 263 -4.29 3.78 0.20
N PRO A 264 -4.76 5.03 0.36
CA PRO A 264 -4.36 5.86 1.47
C PRO A 264 -5.04 5.49 2.79
N GLY A 265 -4.33 5.70 3.88
CA GLY A 265 -4.87 5.79 5.24
C GLY A 265 -4.98 7.24 5.73
N ASN A 266 -5.36 7.42 6.99
CA ASN A 266 -5.48 8.73 7.61
C ASN A 266 -4.12 9.41 7.76
N HIS A 267 -3.07 8.68 8.16
CA HIS A 267 -1.72 9.23 8.31
C HIS A 267 -1.10 9.66 6.97
N ASP A 268 -1.56 9.09 5.85
CA ASP A 268 -1.14 9.48 4.50
C ASP A 268 -1.82 10.78 4.02
N PHE A 269 -2.89 11.19 4.69
CA PHE A 269 -3.76 12.28 4.26
C PHE A 269 -3.89 13.43 5.27
N TYR A 270 -3.19 13.43 6.39
CA TYR A 270 -3.27 14.56 7.31
C TYR A 270 -2.88 15.89 6.66
N ALA A 271 -3.61 16.96 6.99
CA ALA A 271 -3.29 18.31 6.57
C ALA A 271 -2.65 19.07 7.74
N GLN A 272 -1.35 19.36 7.66
CA GLN A 272 -0.62 19.96 8.77
C GLN A 272 -0.43 21.48 8.59
N ASP A 273 -1.25 22.27 9.29
CA ASP A 273 -1.27 23.74 9.15
C ASP A 273 0.07 24.41 9.48
N ALA A 274 0.81 23.91 10.49
CA ALA A 274 2.10 24.45 10.91
C ALA A 274 3.19 24.40 9.81
N THR A 275 2.94 23.63 8.76
CA THR A 275 3.90 23.18 7.75
C THR A 275 3.45 23.58 6.35
N LEU A 276 2.17 23.98 6.24
CA LEU A 276 1.46 24.22 5.00
C LEU A 276 1.44 23.00 4.06
N ALA A 277 1.61 21.78 4.58
CA ALA A 277 1.52 20.52 3.84
C ALA A 277 0.10 19.92 3.92
N ASP A 278 -0.42 19.44 2.79
CA ASP A 278 -1.66 18.67 2.71
C ASP A 278 -1.35 17.30 2.15
N GLY A 279 -1.50 16.25 2.97
CA GLY A 279 -1.02 14.94 2.58
C GLY A 279 -1.73 14.31 1.38
N ALA A 280 -2.99 14.69 1.14
CA ALA A 280 -3.69 14.29 -0.06
C ALA A 280 -2.99 14.78 -1.36
N LYS A 281 -2.34 15.97 -1.33
CA LYS A 281 -1.56 16.47 -2.47
C LYS A 281 -0.27 15.68 -2.67
N TYR A 282 0.42 15.33 -1.58
CA TYR A 282 1.62 14.49 -1.65
C TYR A 282 1.27 13.09 -2.18
N TRP A 283 0.14 12.52 -1.75
CA TRP A 283 -0.34 11.25 -2.26
C TRP A 283 -0.47 11.24 -3.78
N GLU A 284 -1.14 12.23 -4.36
CA GLU A 284 -1.30 12.33 -5.81
C GLU A 284 0.04 12.49 -6.54
N GLN A 285 0.98 13.21 -5.93
CA GLN A 285 2.32 13.42 -6.47
C GLN A 285 3.22 12.18 -6.42
N TYR A 286 2.99 11.25 -5.49
CA TYR A 286 3.85 10.06 -5.29
C TYR A 286 3.20 8.75 -5.75
N PHE A 287 1.90 8.61 -5.61
CA PHE A 287 1.16 7.36 -5.80
C PHE A 287 -0.01 7.47 -6.78
N GLY A 288 -0.49 8.69 -7.06
CA GLY A 288 -1.52 8.95 -8.07
C GLY A 288 -2.95 8.81 -7.52
N PRO A 289 -3.84 8.00 -8.15
CA PRO A 289 -5.25 7.97 -7.79
C PRO A 289 -5.48 7.56 -6.34
N GLN A 290 -6.51 8.15 -5.72
CA GLN A 290 -6.93 7.80 -4.35
C GLN A 290 -7.83 6.56 -4.30
N TYR A 291 -8.45 6.21 -5.44
CA TYR A 291 -9.28 5.04 -5.63
C TYR A 291 -9.18 4.55 -7.09
N PHE A 292 -9.25 3.24 -7.27
CA PHE A 292 -9.06 2.57 -8.56
C PHE A 292 -9.59 1.14 -8.52
N SER A 293 -9.70 0.51 -9.69
CA SER A 293 -10.00 -0.91 -9.82
C SER A 293 -8.98 -1.59 -10.74
N PHE A 294 -8.78 -2.89 -10.55
CA PHE A 294 -7.97 -3.71 -11.43
C PHE A 294 -8.49 -5.14 -11.51
N ASP A 295 -8.19 -5.79 -12.62
CA ASP A 295 -8.47 -7.20 -12.83
C ASP A 295 -7.19 -8.03 -12.77
N TYR A 296 -7.22 -9.14 -12.04
CA TYR A 296 -6.21 -10.20 -12.17
C TYR A 296 -6.75 -11.25 -13.14
N GLY A 297 -6.57 -10.98 -14.45
CA GLY A 297 -7.13 -11.77 -15.53
C GLY A 297 -8.66 -11.89 -15.38
N SER A 298 -9.20 -13.08 -15.64
CA SER A 298 -10.61 -13.37 -15.41
C SER A 298 -10.93 -13.83 -13.98
N TYR A 299 -9.94 -13.86 -13.08
CA TYR A 299 -10.04 -14.58 -11.80
C TYR A 299 -10.35 -13.69 -10.62
N ALA A 300 -9.93 -12.42 -10.64
CA ALA A 300 -10.30 -11.46 -9.61
C ALA A 300 -10.55 -10.08 -10.21
N HIS A 301 -11.47 -9.34 -9.59
CA HIS A 301 -11.72 -7.93 -9.78
C HIS A 301 -11.62 -7.25 -8.41
N MET A 302 -10.69 -6.31 -8.28
CA MET A 302 -10.33 -5.71 -7.01
C MET A 302 -10.53 -4.20 -7.07
N ILE A 303 -11.11 -3.62 -6.03
CA ILE A 303 -11.34 -2.17 -5.91
C ILE A 303 -10.61 -1.66 -4.67
N GLY A 304 -9.66 -0.74 -4.89
CA GLY A 304 -9.04 0.04 -3.83
C GLY A 304 -9.76 1.38 -3.68
N TYR A 305 -10.11 1.75 -2.45
CA TYR A 305 -10.85 2.98 -2.19
C TYR A 305 -10.28 3.77 -1.00
N ASN A 306 -10.36 5.10 -1.09
CA ASN A 306 -9.99 6.02 -0.04
C ASN A 306 -11.10 6.05 1.02
N SER A 307 -10.84 5.41 2.16
CA SER A 307 -11.72 5.44 3.33
C SER A 307 -11.50 6.62 4.27
N PHE A 308 -10.63 7.56 3.95
CA PHE A 308 -10.41 8.80 4.70
C PHE A 308 -10.82 10.03 3.85
N ASP A 309 -11.97 9.90 3.19
CA ASP A 309 -12.55 10.86 2.24
C ASP A 309 -13.24 12.02 2.98
N TRP A 310 -12.44 12.75 3.77
CA TRP A 310 -12.85 13.90 4.56
C TRP A 310 -12.51 15.22 3.87
N HIS A 311 -13.32 16.25 4.11
CA HIS A 311 -12.92 17.59 3.67
C HIS A 311 -11.64 17.99 4.36
N LYS A 312 -10.85 18.84 3.68
CA LYS A 312 -9.56 19.28 4.18
C LYS A 312 -9.64 19.80 5.62
N PHE A 313 -10.67 20.59 5.93
CA PHE A 313 -10.90 21.14 7.27
C PHE A 313 -10.97 20.07 8.36
N ASP A 314 -11.62 18.93 8.08
CA ASP A 314 -11.78 17.85 9.06
C ASP A 314 -10.49 17.02 9.24
N ARG A 315 -9.58 17.08 8.26
CA ARG A 315 -8.26 16.43 8.28
C ARG A 315 -7.15 17.34 8.84
N GLN A 316 -7.48 18.57 9.24
CA GLN A 316 -6.48 19.55 9.66
C GLN A 316 -5.97 19.28 11.07
N GLY A 317 -4.64 19.16 11.20
CA GLY A 317 -3.95 19.13 12.48
C GLY A 317 -3.55 20.52 12.97
N HIS A 318 -3.88 20.83 14.23
CA HIS A 318 -3.57 22.12 14.85
C HIS A 318 -2.29 22.04 15.69
N GLY A 319 -1.21 22.64 15.18
CA GLY A 319 0.14 22.28 15.59
C GLY A 319 0.45 20.86 15.09
N SER A 320 1.71 20.53 14.80
CA SER A 320 2.05 19.23 14.20
C SER A 320 1.55 17.99 14.96
N LEU A 321 1.01 18.14 16.18
CA LEU A 321 0.84 17.09 17.18
C LEU A 321 -0.54 16.42 17.27
N SER A 322 -1.63 17.03 16.76
CA SER A 322 -2.97 16.40 16.86
C SER A 322 -3.85 16.72 15.67
N VAL A 323 -4.50 15.69 15.13
CA VAL A 323 -5.53 15.78 14.09
C VAL A 323 -6.85 15.29 14.71
N PRO A 324 -7.94 16.08 14.64
CA PRO A 324 -9.18 15.79 15.36
C PRO A 324 -9.97 14.62 14.75
N THR A 325 -9.72 14.30 13.48
CA THR A 325 -10.38 13.20 12.77
C THR A 325 -9.32 12.24 12.23
N TRP A 326 -9.40 10.98 12.63
CA TRP A 326 -8.60 9.89 12.09
C TRP A 326 -9.45 8.68 11.71
N GLY A 327 -10.76 8.67 11.98
CA GLY A 327 -11.64 7.60 11.54
C GLY A 327 -12.11 7.75 10.09
N GLY A 328 -12.72 6.69 9.56
CA GLY A 328 -13.07 6.60 8.15
C GLY A 328 -14.36 7.29 7.74
N GLN A 329 -14.42 7.69 6.46
CA GLN A 329 -15.57 8.21 5.73
C GLN A 329 -15.42 7.92 4.24
N ILE A 330 -16.54 7.75 3.54
CA ILE A 330 -16.59 7.76 2.08
C ILE A 330 -17.74 8.67 1.60
N ARG A 331 -17.50 9.52 0.59
CA ARG A 331 -18.50 10.45 0.06
C ARG A 331 -19.14 9.93 -1.23
N ASP A 332 -20.25 10.57 -1.61
CA ASP A 332 -21.12 10.14 -2.71
C ASP A 332 -20.41 9.96 -4.05
N GLU A 333 -19.44 10.83 -4.38
CA GLU A 333 -18.69 10.77 -5.63
C GLU A 333 -17.99 9.42 -5.79
N GLN A 334 -17.22 9.04 -4.76
CA GLN A 334 -16.48 7.78 -4.74
C GLN A 334 -17.43 6.58 -4.64
N LEU A 335 -18.48 6.65 -3.81
CA LEU A 335 -19.51 5.60 -3.74
C LEU A 335 -20.17 5.36 -5.10
N ASN A 336 -20.49 6.42 -5.84
CA ASN A 336 -21.10 6.31 -7.16
C ASN A 336 -20.13 5.73 -8.18
N TRP A 337 -18.84 6.08 -8.11
CA TRP A 337 -17.81 5.45 -8.93
C TRP A 337 -17.71 3.93 -8.65
N ILE A 338 -17.69 3.51 -7.37
CA ILE A 338 -17.68 2.08 -6.98
C ILE A 338 -18.90 1.34 -7.54
N LYS A 339 -20.10 1.94 -7.43
CA LYS A 339 -21.34 1.35 -8.00
C LYS A 339 -21.21 1.14 -9.52
N GLN A 340 -20.69 2.13 -10.23
CA GLN A 340 -20.53 2.06 -11.69
C GLN A 340 -19.47 1.02 -12.10
N ASP A 341 -18.37 0.95 -11.37
CA ASP A 341 -17.29 -0.01 -11.62
C ASP A 341 -17.76 -1.45 -11.42
N LEU A 342 -18.41 -1.75 -10.28
CA LEU A 342 -19.00 -3.07 -10.02
C LEU A 342 -20.09 -3.45 -11.03
N ALA A 343 -20.94 -2.50 -11.44
CA ALA A 343 -21.95 -2.73 -12.47
C ALA A 343 -21.33 -3.02 -13.85
N LYS A 344 -20.20 -2.39 -14.17
CA LYS A 344 -19.44 -2.66 -15.39
C LYS A 344 -18.78 -4.03 -15.32
N ASN A 345 -18.11 -4.36 -14.21
CA ASN A 345 -17.55 -5.69 -13.98
C ASN A 345 -18.62 -6.79 -14.11
N GLY A 346 -19.80 -6.58 -13.52
CA GLY A 346 -20.91 -7.53 -13.57
C GLY A 346 -21.37 -7.92 -14.99
N GLN A 347 -21.07 -7.11 -16.01
CA GLN A 347 -21.41 -7.40 -17.41
C GLN A 347 -20.45 -8.41 -18.07
N THR A 348 -19.21 -8.51 -17.57
CA THR A 348 -18.14 -9.32 -18.18
C THR A 348 -17.52 -10.32 -17.21
N ALA A 349 -17.91 -10.30 -15.94
CA ALA A 349 -17.37 -11.15 -14.89
C ALA A 349 -17.58 -12.65 -15.19
N SER A 350 -16.52 -13.42 -14.98
CA SER A 350 -16.60 -14.88 -15.00
C SER A 350 -17.36 -15.41 -13.78
N GLU A 351 -18.00 -16.57 -13.89
CA GLU A 351 -18.86 -17.15 -12.84
C GLU A 351 -18.18 -17.26 -11.46
N ASN A 352 -16.88 -17.58 -11.44
CA ASN A 352 -16.08 -17.74 -10.22
C ASN A 352 -15.06 -16.61 -10.01
N GLN A 353 -15.27 -15.45 -10.64
CA GLN A 353 -14.39 -14.30 -10.42
C GLN A 353 -14.55 -13.79 -8.99
N VAL A 354 -13.44 -13.69 -8.27
CA VAL A 354 -13.42 -13.08 -6.94
C VAL A 354 -13.64 -11.58 -7.07
N ARG A 355 -14.55 -11.01 -6.28
CA ARG A 355 -14.68 -9.56 -6.11
C ARG A 355 -14.15 -9.16 -4.74
N GLY A 356 -13.17 -8.28 -4.71
CA GLY A 356 -12.57 -7.80 -3.47
C GLY A 356 -12.56 -6.28 -3.39
N LEU A 357 -12.82 -5.75 -2.20
CA LEU A 357 -12.63 -4.34 -1.88
C LEU A 357 -11.52 -4.19 -0.84
N PHE A 358 -10.80 -3.08 -0.86
CA PHE A 358 -9.79 -2.79 0.16
C PHE A 358 -9.64 -1.30 0.43
N SER A 359 -9.46 -0.96 1.70
CA SER A 359 -9.29 0.40 2.21
C SER A 359 -8.62 0.38 3.58
N HIS A 360 -8.24 1.53 4.11
CA HIS A 360 -7.67 1.60 5.45
C HIS A 360 -8.66 1.24 6.56
N HIS A 361 -9.81 1.93 6.63
CA HIS A 361 -10.80 1.73 7.70
C HIS A 361 -11.79 0.61 7.36
N ASN A 362 -12.17 -0.17 8.37
CA ASN A 362 -13.16 -1.23 8.24
C ASN A 362 -14.61 -0.69 8.38
N PRO A 363 -15.47 -0.78 7.35
CA PRO A 363 -16.80 -0.18 7.37
C PRO A 363 -17.77 -0.82 8.36
N ILE A 364 -17.51 -2.04 8.84
CA ILE A 364 -18.37 -2.69 9.85
C ILE A 364 -18.09 -2.21 11.28
N TRP A 365 -17.03 -1.42 11.51
CA TRP A 365 -16.70 -0.86 12.82
C TRP A 365 -17.12 0.60 12.89
N ARG A 366 -18.43 0.84 12.82
CA ARG A 366 -18.97 2.20 12.87
C ARG A 366 -18.95 2.73 14.30
N ASP A 367 -18.33 3.89 14.51
CA ASP A 367 -18.28 4.57 15.80
C ASP A 367 -19.69 4.78 16.37
N LYS A 368 -20.66 5.08 15.49
CA LYS A 368 -22.07 5.23 15.85
C LYS A 368 -22.70 3.97 16.46
N ASP A 369 -22.16 2.78 16.16
CA ASP A 369 -22.64 1.50 16.70
C ASP A 369 -21.85 1.06 17.94
N ILE A 370 -20.56 1.40 18.02
CA ILE A 370 -19.64 0.85 19.02
C ILE A 370 -19.35 1.81 20.19
N TRP A 371 -19.47 3.12 20.00
CA TRP A 371 -19.33 4.09 21.09
C TRP A 371 -20.49 3.93 22.09
N PRO A 372 -20.22 4.00 23.40
CA PRO A 372 -21.21 3.65 24.41
C PRO A 372 -22.33 4.69 24.49
N SER A 373 -23.55 4.29 24.13
CA SER A 373 -24.75 5.13 24.20
C SER A 373 -25.11 5.58 25.62
N SER A 374 -24.52 4.95 26.66
CA SER A 374 -24.67 5.36 28.05
C SER A 374 -23.88 6.62 28.40
N ASP A 375 -22.90 7.00 27.58
CA ASP A 375 -22.16 8.26 27.74
C ASP A 375 -22.98 9.41 27.12
N PRO A 376 -23.46 10.38 27.93
CA PRO A 376 -24.27 11.48 27.40
C PRO A 376 -23.52 12.33 26.37
N GLU A 377 -22.19 12.42 26.45
CA GLU A 377 -21.40 13.18 25.48
C GLU A 377 -21.43 12.52 24.09
N VAL A 378 -21.50 11.19 24.02
CA VAL A 378 -21.65 10.45 22.74
C VAL A 378 -23.00 10.77 22.11
N GLY A 379 -24.08 10.77 22.90
CA GLY A 379 -25.42 11.11 22.41
C GLY A 379 -25.54 12.57 21.95
N GLU A 380 -24.90 13.49 22.67
CA GLU A 380 -24.83 14.91 22.29
C GLU A 380 -24.04 15.09 20.99
N TYR A 381 -22.87 14.44 20.88
CA TYR A 381 -22.04 14.47 19.68
C TYR A 381 -22.81 14.03 18.43
N TRP A 382 -23.44 12.86 18.45
CA TRP A 382 -24.17 12.36 17.29
C TRP A 382 -25.38 13.22 16.92
N LYS A 383 -26.04 13.84 17.91
CA LYS A 383 -27.14 14.78 17.64
C LYS A 383 -26.65 16.04 16.93
N GLU A 384 -25.50 16.58 17.33
CA GLU A 384 -24.87 17.73 16.67
C GLU A 384 -24.37 17.36 15.28
N TYR A 385 -23.70 16.21 15.14
CA TYR A 385 -23.21 15.66 13.88
C TYR A 385 -24.35 15.48 12.86
N ASP A 386 -25.44 14.81 13.24
CA ASP A 386 -26.59 14.50 12.37
C ASP A 386 -27.35 15.77 11.90
N THR A 387 -27.14 16.92 12.56
CA THR A 387 -27.74 18.20 12.10
C THR A 387 -26.97 18.81 10.93
N GLN A 388 -25.68 18.49 10.80
CA GLN A 388 -24.76 19.15 9.86
C GLN A 388 -24.24 18.22 8.76
N HIS A 389 -24.24 16.90 8.99
CA HIS A 389 -23.72 15.88 8.06
C HIS A 389 -22.25 16.08 7.65
N ASN A 390 -21.42 16.54 8.61
CA ASN A 390 -19.95 16.67 8.54
C ASN A 390 -19.45 17.39 9.81
N PRO A 391 -18.29 17.09 10.39
CA PRO A 391 -17.75 17.86 11.51
C PRO A 391 -17.06 19.15 11.02
N GLN A 392 -17.68 19.95 10.15
CA GLN A 392 -17.11 21.22 9.66
C GLN A 392 -17.18 22.39 10.66
N ASN A 393 -17.37 22.09 11.94
CA ASN A 393 -17.33 23.06 13.01
C ASN A 393 -16.35 22.61 14.09
N LEU A 394 -15.49 23.55 14.52
CA LEU A 394 -14.50 23.34 15.57
C LEU A 394 -15.09 22.73 16.85
N THR A 395 -16.34 23.06 17.20
CA THR A 395 -16.98 22.51 18.40
C THR A 395 -17.22 21.01 18.27
N THR A 396 -17.72 20.58 17.11
CA THR A 396 -17.95 19.17 16.81
C THR A 396 -16.63 18.42 16.68
N LEU A 397 -15.62 19.00 16.01
CA LEU A 397 -14.27 18.41 15.90
C LEU A 397 -13.62 18.19 17.27
N VAL A 398 -13.64 19.19 18.15
CA VAL A 398 -13.05 19.06 19.50
C VAL A 398 -13.77 18.01 20.33
N LYS A 399 -15.10 17.91 20.22
CA LYS A 399 -15.87 16.84 20.87
C LYS A 399 -15.55 15.47 20.26
N GLY A 400 -15.47 15.37 18.93
CA GLY A 400 -15.11 14.16 18.20
C GLY A 400 -13.71 13.67 18.53
N GLU A 401 -12.73 14.57 18.61
CA GLU A 401 -11.36 14.30 19.06
C GLU A 401 -11.36 13.79 20.51
N LYS A 402 -12.06 14.48 21.42
CA LYS A 402 -12.14 14.07 22.83
C LYS A 402 -12.74 12.67 22.99
N LEU A 403 -13.82 12.37 22.27
CA LEU A 403 -14.46 11.05 22.30
C LEU A 403 -13.60 10.00 21.60
N GLY A 404 -12.95 10.36 20.49
CA GLY A 404 -11.98 9.54 19.79
C GLY A 404 -10.80 9.16 20.68
N LEU A 405 -10.23 10.09 21.45
CA LEU A 405 -9.16 9.76 22.40
C LEU A 405 -9.62 8.82 23.52
N LYS A 406 -10.94 8.74 23.77
CA LYS A 406 -11.53 7.90 24.82
C LYS A 406 -11.96 6.52 24.30
N TYR A 407 -12.46 6.44 23.06
CA TYR A 407 -13.11 5.26 22.49
C TYR A 407 -12.50 4.78 21.17
N ASP A 408 -11.48 5.50 20.68
CA ASP A 408 -10.93 5.45 19.33
C ASP A 408 -11.91 5.90 18.24
N GLN A 409 -11.41 6.27 17.06
CA GLN A 409 -12.22 6.51 15.86
C GLN A 409 -11.94 5.38 14.86
N GLN A 410 -12.98 4.64 14.47
CA GLN A 410 -12.91 3.55 13.52
C GLN A 410 -13.52 4.00 12.20
N TRP A 411 -14.77 3.65 11.90
CA TRP A 411 -15.54 4.32 10.85
C TRP A 411 -16.38 5.42 11.47
N HIS A 412 -15.91 6.66 11.34
CA HIS A 412 -16.44 7.80 12.09
C HIS A 412 -17.51 8.58 11.33
N GLY A 413 -17.32 8.74 10.02
CA GLY A 413 -18.18 9.54 9.16
C GLY A 413 -19.23 8.76 8.39
N GLU A 414 -19.62 9.32 7.26
CA GLU A 414 -20.73 8.81 6.46
C GLU A 414 -20.33 7.67 5.50
N GLY A 415 -21.34 7.07 4.86
CA GLY A 415 -21.18 6.16 3.72
C GLY A 415 -20.88 4.69 4.04
N ALA A 416 -20.59 4.30 5.29
CA ALA A 416 -20.32 2.89 5.63
C ALA A 416 -21.47 1.95 5.29
N LEU A 417 -22.72 2.30 5.65
CA LEU A 417 -23.88 1.44 5.39
C LEU A 417 -24.14 1.28 3.90
N ASP A 418 -24.10 2.38 3.15
CA ASP A 418 -24.29 2.34 1.71
C ASP A 418 -23.21 1.49 1.05
N LEU A 419 -21.95 1.62 1.49
CA LEU A 419 -20.85 0.79 1.02
C LEU A 419 -21.10 -0.70 1.32
N ILE A 420 -21.49 -1.04 2.55
CA ILE A 420 -21.83 -2.41 2.95
C ILE A 420 -22.96 -2.97 2.07
N ASP A 421 -23.99 -2.18 1.81
CA ASP A 421 -25.13 -2.59 0.98
C ASP A 421 -24.73 -2.76 -0.49
N ILE A 422 -23.88 -1.88 -1.03
CA ILE A 422 -23.30 -2.02 -2.37
C ILE A 422 -22.50 -3.33 -2.47
N MET A 423 -21.65 -3.62 -1.47
CA MET A 423 -20.86 -4.86 -1.45
C MET A 423 -21.75 -6.10 -1.45
N LYS A 424 -22.81 -6.12 -0.64
CA LYS A 424 -23.79 -7.21 -0.58
C LYS A 424 -24.51 -7.42 -1.91
N GLN A 425 -25.04 -6.33 -2.48
CA GLN A 425 -25.80 -6.38 -3.74
C GLN A 425 -24.95 -6.91 -4.90
N ASN A 426 -23.65 -6.64 -4.88
CA ASN A 426 -22.70 -7.04 -5.92
C ASN A 426 -21.93 -8.33 -5.60
N LYS A 427 -22.31 -9.05 -4.53
CA LYS A 427 -21.70 -10.33 -4.11
C LYS A 427 -20.17 -10.22 -3.97
N VAL A 428 -19.71 -9.17 -3.30
CA VAL A 428 -18.30 -9.04 -2.92
C VAL A 428 -17.91 -10.21 -2.01
N ASN A 429 -16.74 -10.80 -2.24
CA ASN A 429 -16.25 -11.95 -1.48
C ASN A 429 -15.41 -11.52 -0.27
N ILE A 430 -14.61 -10.47 -0.43
CA ILE A 430 -13.60 -10.07 0.54
C ILE A 430 -13.49 -8.55 0.66
N SER A 431 -13.26 -8.07 1.89
CA SER A 431 -13.00 -6.67 2.22
C SER A 431 -11.78 -6.58 3.14
N LEU A 432 -10.72 -5.91 2.70
CA LEU A 432 -9.40 -5.90 3.36
C LEU A 432 -9.11 -4.53 4.00
N HIS A 433 -8.68 -4.54 5.27
CA HIS A 433 -8.54 -3.34 6.11
C HIS A 433 -7.30 -3.31 7.01
N GLY A 434 -6.96 -2.13 7.51
CA GLY A 434 -5.86 -1.83 8.44
C GLY A 434 -6.32 -1.05 9.67
N HIS A 435 -5.63 0.05 9.96
CA HIS A 435 -5.99 1.10 10.94
C HIS A 435 -5.78 0.73 12.40
N THR A 436 -6.29 -0.42 12.84
CA THR A 436 -6.28 -0.78 14.26
C THR A 436 -4.98 -1.41 14.72
N HIS A 437 -4.11 -1.77 13.77
CA HIS A 437 -2.89 -2.56 14.00
C HIS A 437 -3.14 -3.93 14.65
N ILE A 438 -4.40 -4.38 14.67
CA ILE A 438 -4.84 -5.60 15.35
C ILE A 438 -5.42 -6.55 14.33
N ASP A 439 -5.00 -7.81 14.40
CA ASP A 439 -5.61 -8.88 13.63
C ASP A 439 -7.09 -9.06 13.98
N ASN A 440 -7.95 -9.02 12.98
CA ASN A 440 -9.34 -9.43 13.08
C ASN A 440 -9.83 -10.08 11.79
N ILE A 441 -10.52 -11.20 11.92
CA ILE A 441 -11.27 -11.83 10.84
C ILE A 441 -12.73 -11.88 11.22
N THR A 442 -13.59 -11.29 10.39
CA THR A 442 -15.04 -11.31 10.58
C THR A 442 -15.71 -11.78 9.28
N ASN A 443 -16.57 -12.80 9.37
CA ASN A 443 -17.46 -13.16 8.26
C ASN A 443 -18.85 -12.60 8.56
N GLN A 444 -19.33 -11.72 7.69
CA GLN A 444 -20.66 -11.11 7.85
C GLN A 444 -21.32 -10.99 6.48
N ASP A 445 -22.58 -11.43 6.38
CA ASP A 445 -23.40 -11.33 5.17
C ASP A 445 -22.75 -11.95 3.91
N GLY A 446 -21.94 -13.00 4.09
CA GLY A 446 -21.23 -13.68 3.00
C GLY A 446 -19.95 -12.98 2.53
N ILE A 447 -19.52 -11.91 3.22
CA ILE A 447 -18.29 -11.17 2.95
C ILE A 447 -17.27 -11.50 4.05
N LEU A 448 -16.04 -11.84 3.64
CA LEU A 448 -14.90 -11.97 4.53
C LEU A 448 -14.26 -10.59 4.76
N TYR A 449 -14.43 -10.02 5.95
CA TYR A 449 -13.72 -8.83 6.40
C TYR A 449 -12.42 -9.24 7.08
N SER A 450 -11.30 -8.74 6.58
CA SER A 450 -9.97 -9.00 7.11
C SER A 450 -9.29 -7.70 7.50
N THR A 451 -9.17 -7.46 8.80
CA THR A 451 -8.24 -6.46 9.33
C THR A 451 -6.94 -7.18 9.71
N THR A 452 -5.82 -6.70 9.19
CA THR A 452 -4.50 -7.31 9.44
C THR A 452 -3.72 -6.51 10.47
N ALA A 453 -2.93 -7.21 11.29
CA ALA A 453 -1.90 -6.59 12.10
C ALA A 453 -0.96 -5.76 11.22
N SER A 454 -0.45 -4.67 11.77
CA SER A 454 0.45 -3.75 11.05
C SER A 454 1.85 -4.34 10.87
N ILE A 455 2.61 -3.78 9.94
CA ILE A 455 4.04 -4.09 9.84
C ILE A 455 4.90 -3.16 10.71
N GLU A 456 4.32 -2.09 11.24
CA GLU A 456 4.88 -1.28 12.32
C GLU A 456 5.04 -2.10 13.62
N LEU A 457 6.01 -1.75 14.45
CA LEU A 457 6.38 -2.49 15.68
C LEU A 457 5.35 -2.44 16.81
N SER A 458 4.24 -1.71 16.67
CA SER A 458 3.15 -1.64 17.66
C SER A 458 2.04 -2.68 17.44
N ALA A 459 2.12 -3.45 16.35
CA ALA A 459 1.15 -4.44 15.92
C ALA A 459 0.80 -5.48 17.00
N MET A 460 -0.46 -5.90 17.03
CA MET A 460 -0.95 -6.96 17.92
C MET A 460 -1.60 -8.12 17.15
N PRO A 461 -1.34 -9.38 17.52
CA PRO A 461 -0.47 -9.82 18.62
C PRO A 461 1.03 -9.67 18.33
N TRP A 462 1.39 -9.40 17.07
CA TRP A 462 2.76 -9.16 16.63
C TRP A 462 2.77 -8.47 15.26
N VAL A 463 3.95 -7.97 14.89
CA VAL A 463 4.26 -7.49 13.54
C VAL A 463 4.03 -8.61 12.53
N GLY A 464 3.15 -8.39 11.57
CA GLY A 464 2.72 -9.45 10.68
C GLY A 464 2.02 -8.97 9.43
N TYR A 465 1.70 -9.94 8.58
CA TYR A 465 0.94 -9.73 7.36
C TYR A 465 0.18 -10.99 6.95
N ARG A 466 -0.82 -10.85 6.09
CA ARG A 466 -1.66 -11.98 5.65
C ARG A 466 -1.30 -12.44 4.25
N VAL A 467 -1.28 -13.76 4.07
CA VAL A 467 -1.05 -14.41 2.78
C VAL A 467 -2.34 -15.10 2.36
N PHE A 468 -3.01 -14.54 1.35
CA PHE A 468 -4.22 -15.08 0.76
C PHE A 468 -3.89 -16.03 -0.39
N GLN A 469 -4.38 -17.26 -0.32
CA GLN A 469 -4.29 -18.24 -1.42
C GLN A 469 -5.69 -18.52 -1.95
N LYS A 470 -5.86 -18.30 -3.26
CA LYS A 470 -7.02 -18.77 -4.00
C LYS A 470 -6.67 -20.10 -4.65
N GLU A 471 -7.50 -21.11 -4.43
CA GLU A 471 -7.37 -22.40 -5.12
C GLU A 471 -8.29 -22.46 -6.33
N VAL A 472 -7.93 -23.30 -7.29
CA VAL A 472 -8.64 -23.48 -8.57
C VAL A 472 -10.14 -23.78 -8.39
N ASP A 473 -10.49 -24.62 -7.40
CA ASP A 473 -11.84 -25.18 -7.24
C ASP A 473 -12.54 -24.77 -5.93
N LYS A 474 -12.02 -23.76 -5.23
CA LYS A 474 -12.61 -23.25 -3.99
C LYS A 474 -13.30 -21.91 -4.24
N ALA A 475 -14.51 -21.74 -3.72
CA ALA A 475 -15.21 -20.45 -3.75
C ALA A 475 -14.48 -19.41 -2.88
N ASP A 476 -14.00 -19.86 -1.72
CA ASP A 476 -13.35 -19.01 -0.73
C ASP A 476 -11.82 -19.17 -0.72
N PHE A 477 -11.14 -18.21 -0.10
CA PHE A 477 -9.73 -18.30 0.23
C PHE A 477 -9.49 -19.36 1.31
N ASN A 478 -8.40 -20.14 1.19
CA ASN A 478 -8.10 -21.25 2.10
C ASN A 478 -6.91 -21.00 3.05
N SER A 479 -6.10 -19.97 2.77
CA SER A 479 -5.01 -19.52 3.64
C SER A 479 -5.12 -18.02 3.85
N TYR A 480 -5.10 -17.56 5.09
CA TYR A 480 -4.99 -16.15 5.52
C TYR A 480 -4.87 -16.04 7.05
N ILE A 481 -5.21 -17.11 7.76
CA ILE A 481 -4.91 -17.31 9.18
C ILE A 481 -3.65 -18.18 9.31
N TYR A 482 -2.60 -17.61 9.90
CA TYR A 482 -1.38 -18.32 10.24
C TYR A 482 -1.56 -19.19 11.47
N GLU A 483 -2.12 -18.67 12.56
CA GLU A 483 -2.33 -19.43 13.80
C GLU A 483 -3.60 -18.97 14.51
N GLY A 484 -4.25 -19.89 15.22
CA GLY A 484 -5.40 -19.55 16.05
C GLY A 484 -6.62 -19.14 15.21
N PRO A 485 -7.47 -18.24 15.72
CA PRO A 485 -8.70 -17.86 15.03
C PRO A 485 -8.47 -16.80 13.93
N ASP A 486 -7.43 -15.99 14.06
CA ASP A 486 -7.29 -14.75 13.28
C ASP A 486 -5.86 -14.32 13.02
N ARG A 487 -4.82 -14.94 13.58
CA ARG A 487 -3.48 -14.32 13.56
C ARG A 487 -2.85 -14.30 12.17
N SER A 488 -2.25 -13.17 11.83
CA SER A 488 -1.39 -12.95 10.67
C SER A 488 -0.08 -13.73 10.80
N MET A 489 0.60 -13.90 9.67
CA MET A 489 1.92 -14.51 9.67
C MET A 489 2.93 -13.53 10.27
N PRO A 490 3.68 -13.93 11.31
CA PRO A 490 4.61 -13.03 11.96
C PRO A 490 5.83 -12.75 11.08
N VAL A 491 6.30 -11.51 11.04
CA VAL A 491 7.58 -11.14 10.40
C VAL A 491 8.76 -11.71 11.19
N TYR A 492 8.66 -11.71 12.51
CA TYR A 492 9.69 -12.16 13.45
C TYR A 492 9.36 -13.52 14.05
N GLN A 493 10.39 -14.31 14.35
CA GLN A 493 10.22 -15.62 14.96
C GLN A 493 9.39 -15.50 16.26
N ASN A 494 8.27 -16.23 16.33
CA ASN A 494 7.31 -16.20 17.44
C ASN A 494 6.78 -14.79 17.77
N GLY A 495 6.82 -13.84 16.83
CA GLY A 495 6.43 -12.45 17.05
C GLY A 495 7.42 -11.63 17.89
N ASN A 496 8.62 -12.14 18.20
CA ASN A 496 9.60 -11.46 19.04
C ASN A 496 10.50 -10.52 18.22
N THR A 497 10.11 -9.25 18.16
CA THR A 497 10.86 -8.17 17.49
C THR A 497 12.21 -7.90 18.13
N THR A 498 12.31 -7.97 19.47
CA THR A 498 13.54 -7.66 20.23
C THR A 498 14.72 -8.55 19.86
N ALA A 499 14.46 -9.83 19.54
CA ALA A 499 15.51 -10.75 19.09
C ALA A 499 16.06 -10.36 17.71
N GLY A 500 15.29 -9.60 16.92
CA GLY A 500 15.60 -9.22 15.54
C GLY A 500 15.66 -10.37 14.55
N VAL A 501 15.32 -11.59 14.99
CA VAL A 501 15.35 -12.81 14.18
C VAL A 501 14.05 -12.94 13.41
N VAL A 502 14.14 -12.90 12.08
CA VAL A 502 12.99 -13.04 11.19
C VAL A 502 12.46 -14.48 11.14
N SER A 503 11.17 -14.61 10.86
CA SER A 503 10.47 -15.88 10.72
C SER A 503 11.05 -16.79 9.65
N PHE A 504 11.54 -16.23 8.55
CA PHE A 504 12.31 -16.96 7.56
C PHE A 504 13.20 -16.02 6.77
N GLU A 505 14.30 -16.56 6.26
CA GLU A 505 15.32 -15.85 5.49
C GLU A 505 16.18 -16.83 4.68
N HIS A 506 17.02 -16.27 3.81
CA HIS A 506 18.07 -17.02 3.14
C HIS A 506 19.42 -16.31 3.30
N LYS A 507 20.51 -17.07 3.20
CA LYS A 507 21.87 -16.56 3.17
C LYS A 507 22.68 -17.27 2.10
N PHE A 508 23.29 -16.50 1.21
CA PHE A 508 24.26 -17.05 0.24
C PHE A 508 25.64 -17.25 0.88
N ALA A 509 26.32 -18.32 0.48
CA ALA A 509 27.67 -18.65 0.94
C ALA A 509 28.74 -17.73 0.34
N LEU A 510 28.52 -17.27 -0.89
CA LEU A 510 29.36 -16.32 -1.63
C LEU A 510 28.51 -15.13 -2.11
N PRO A 511 29.10 -14.01 -2.55
CA PRO A 511 28.34 -12.92 -3.18
C PRO A 511 27.44 -13.42 -4.32
N ASN A 512 26.18 -13.00 -4.31
CA ASN A 512 25.19 -13.36 -5.33
C ASN A 512 25.14 -12.27 -6.42
N ASP A 513 26.25 -12.11 -7.16
CA ASP A 513 26.50 -10.96 -8.03
C ASP A 513 26.71 -11.33 -9.51
N GLY A 514 26.55 -12.61 -9.88
CA GLY A 514 26.81 -13.11 -11.23
C GLY A 514 28.22 -13.64 -11.46
N THR A 515 29.11 -13.60 -10.47
CA THR A 515 30.52 -14.01 -10.66
C THR A 515 30.78 -15.50 -10.41
N GLN A 516 29.83 -16.19 -9.77
CA GLN A 516 29.99 -17.56 -9.30
C GLN A 516 29.60 -18.61 -10.35
N VAL A 517 30.31 -19.73 -10.37
CA VAL A 517 29.93 -20.97 -11.12
C VAL A 517 29.43 -22.08 -10.20
N THR A 518 29.54 -21.88 -8.89
CA THR A 518 28.96 -22.72 -7.85
C THR A 518 28.54 -21.81 -6.71
N GLN A 519 27.32 -21.96 -6.23
CA GLN A 519 26.76 -21.14 -5.17
C GLN A 519 25.88 -22.00 -4.27
N THR A 520 25.89 -21.71 -2.97
CA THR A 520 25.00 -22.36 -2.00
C THR A 520 24.20 -21.28 -1.29
N ALA A 521 22.90 -21.50 -1.13
CA ALA A 521 22.04 -20.72 -0.26
C ALA A 521 21.55 -21.61 0.89
N THR A 522 21.64 -21.12 2.11
CA THR A 522 21.01 -21.71 3.30
C THR A 522 19.71 -20.97 3.56
N ILE A 523 18.58 -21.68 3.51
CA ILE A 523 17.24 -21.15 3.77
C ILE A 523 16.79 -21.65 5.14
N THR A 524 16.36 -20.75 6.00
CA THR A 524 15.88 -21.07 7.35
C THR A 524 14.40 -20.69 7.45
N ASN A 525 13.56 -21.65 7.86
CA ASN A 525 12.17 -21.44 8.22
C ASN A 525 12.00 -21.65 9.73
N ARG A 526 11.53 -20.63 10.43
CA ARG A 526 11.28 -20.63 11.88
C ARG A 526 9.79 -20.50 12.20
N LEU A 527 8.93 -20.60 11.19
CA LEU A 527 7.49 -20.69 11.36
C LEU A 527 7.11 -22.11 11.79
N ASN A 528 5.95 -22.22 12.44
CA ASN A 528 5.34 -23.50 12.80
C ASN A 528 4.62 -24.19 11.61
N LYS A 529 4.70 -23.58 10.41
CA LYS A 529 4.16 -24.10 9.15
C LYS A 529 5.27 -24.22 8.11
N GLU A 530 5.07 -25.15 7.18
CA GLU A 530 5.89 -25.24 5.98
C GLU A 530 5.74 -23.97 5.13
N ILE A 531 6.83 -23.55 4.49
CA ILE A 531 6.82 -22.46 3.51
C ILE A 531 7.47 -22.90 2.21
N THR A 532 7.01 -22.31 1.11
CA THR A 532 7.68 -22.39 -0.18
C THR A 532 8.15 -21.00 -0.57
N VAL A 533 9.44 -20.88 -0.88
CA VAL A 533 10.09 -19.61 -1.25
C VAL A 533 10.82 -19.75 -2.58
N ASN A 534 11.04 -18.62 -3.26
CA ASN A 534 11.77 -18.52 -4.51
C ASN A 534 13.08 -17.75 -4.26
N ILE A 535 14.21 -18.39 -4.57
CA ILE A 535 15.56 -17.84 -4.32
C ILE A 535 16.20 -17.48 -5.67
N PRO A 536 16.47 -16.19 -5.95
CA PRO A 536 17.13 -15.78 -7.18
C PRO A 536 18.65 -15.95 -7.06
N PHE A 537 19.23 -16.79 -7.91
CA PHE A 537 20.68 -16.94 -8.04
C PHE A 537 21.18 -16.20 -9.29
N TYR A 538 22.10 -15.26 -9.11
CA TYR A 538 22.80 -14.60 -10.21
C TYR A 538 24.15 -15.31 -10.41
N MET A 539 24.25 -16.04 -11.51
CA MET A 539 25.36 -16.95 -11.81
C MET A 539 26.09 -16.56 -13.10
N LYS A 540 27.31 -17.08 -13.32
CA LYS A 540 27.96 -16.97 -14.63
C LYS A 540 27.20 -17.77 -15.69
N PRO A 541 27.21 -17.37 -16.98
CA PRO A 541 26.51 -18.09 -18.04
C PRO A 541 26.99 -19.54 -18.15
N GLY A 542 26.08 -20.53 -18.11
CA GLY A 542 26.36 -21.95 -18.10
C GLY A 542 25.11 -22.84 -17.97
N ASN A 543 25.33 -24.15 -17.92
CA ASN A 543 24.27 -25.11 -17.61
C ASN A 543 24.38 -25.43 -16.13
N TYR A 544 23.30 -25.42 -15.37
CA TYR A 544 23.37 -25.63 -13.92
C TYR A 544 22.49 -26.79 -13.49
N LYS A 545 22.94 -27.45 -12.42
CA LYS A 545 22.14 -28.43 -11.66
C LYS A 545 21.96 -27.91 -10.24
N GLY A 546 20.73 -27.99 -9.75
CA GLY A 546 20.35 -27.62 -8.38
C GLY A 546 20.10 -28.83 -7.49
N THR A 547 20.30 -28.65 -6.18
CA THR A 547 19.89 -29.62 -5.16
C THR A 547 18.71 -29.10 -4.34
N ASN A 548 17.89 -29.99 -3.79
CA ASN A 548 16.88 -29.67 -2.76
C ASN A 548 15.83 -28.60 -3.16
N GLY A 549 15.54 -28.44 -4.45
CA GLY A 549 14.54 -27.52 -4.97
C GLY A 549 14.33 -27.71 -6.48
N GLN A 550 13.44 -26.91 -7.06
CA GLN A 550 13.12 -26.92 -8.49
C GLN A 550 13.60 -25.63 -9.14
N ILE A 551 14.30 -25.72 -10.27
CA ILE A 551 14.56 -24.56 -11.13
C ILE A 551 13.23 -24.20 -11.80
N VAL A 552 12.69 -23.03 -11.46
CA VAL A 552 11.44 -22.51 -12.05
C VAL A 552 11.70 -21.42 -13.08
N GLU A 553 12.87 -20.79 -13.01
CA GLU A 553 13.33 -19.83 -14.01
C GLU A 553 14.82 -20.02 -14.30
N ASN A 554 15.20 -19.87 -15.56
CA ASN A 554 16.59 -19.92 -16.00
C ASN A 554 16.76 -19.06 -17.26
N LYS A 555 17.29 -17.85 -17.09
CA LYS A 555 17.41 -16.88 -18.20
C LYS A 555 18.75 -16.14 -18.17
N LEU A 556 19.30 -15.92 -19.36
CA LEU A 556 20.54 -15.18 -19.57
C LEU A 556 20.23 -13.69 -19.80
N TYR A 557 20.91 -12.84 -19.04
CA TYR A 557 20.85 -11.38 -19.12
C TYR A 557 22.28 -10.83 -19.30
N GLY A 558 22.67 -10.62 -20.55
CA GLY A 558 24.02 -10.17 -20.90
C GLY A 558 25.09 -11.14 -20.38
N THR A 559 25.83 -10.72 -19.36
CA THR A 559 26.92 -11.50 -18.74
C THR A 559 26.51 -12.28 -17.49
N LYS A 560 25.26 -12.15 -17.03
CA LYS A 560 24.72 -12.85 -15.86
C LYS A 560 23.60 -13.78 -16.26
N GLN A 561 23.47 -14.89 -15.55
CA GLN A 561 22.36 -15.82 -15.69
C GLN A 561 21.55 -15.83 -14.40
N LEU A 562 20.28 -15.45 -14.49
CA LEU A 562 19.33 -15.55 -13.38
C LEU A 562 18.76 -16.97 -13.37
N ILE A 563 18.90 -17.65 -12.24
CA ILE A 563 18.30 -18.95 -11.99
C ILE A 563 17.46 -18.83 -10.73
N GLU A 564 16.15 -18.96 -10.86
CA GLU A 564 15.26 -18.96 -9.71
C GLU A 564 15.01 -20.39 -9.24
N MET A 565 15.33 -20.64 -7.97
CA MET A 565 15.12 -21.91 -7.30
C MET A 565 13.91 -21.82 -6.37
N GLN A 566 12.88 -22.60 -6.64
CA GLN A 566 11.76 -22.79 -5.73
C GLN A 566 12.08 -23.90 -4.72
N VAL A 567 11.88 -23.60 -3.44
CA VAL A 567 12.30 -24.45 -2.32
C VAL A 567 11.20 -24.49 -1.27
N THR A 568 10.76 -25.69 -0.93
CA THR A 568 9.81 -25.91 0.18
C THR A 568 10.57 -26.34 1.42
N ILE A 569 10.41 -25.63 2.53
CA ILE A 569 11.12 -25.85 3.81
C ILE A 569 10.11 -26.20 4.90
N PRO A 570 10.25 -27.36 5.57
CA PRO A 570 9.32 -27.77 6.62
C PRO A 570 9.32 -26.76 7.77
N ALA A 571 8.26 -26.80 8.59
CA ALA A 571 8.17 -26.00 9.81
C ALA A 571 9.42 -26.17 10.69
N ASN A 572 9.95 -25.05 11.21
CA ASN A 572 11.17 -25.02 12.02
C ASN A 572 12.40 -25.70 11.37
N GLY A 573 12.45 -25.73 10.03
CA GLY A 573 13.49 -26.41 9.25
C GLY A 573 14.54 -25.50 8.64
N VAL A 574 15.65 -26.10 8.23
CA VAL A 574 16.69 -25.46 7.42
C VAL A 574 16.92 -26.33 6.18
N LYS A 575 17.07 -25.71 5.01
CA LYS A 575 17.49 -26.39 3.79
C LYS A 575 18.66 -25.67 3.14
N GLU A 576 19.59 -26.44 2.60
CA GLU A 576 20.66 -25.93 1.75
C GLU A 576 20.40 -26.28 0.29
N VAL A 577 20.49 -25.27 -0.56
CA VAL A 577 20.33 -25.39 -2.00
C VAL A 577 21.65 -25.01 -2.65
N LYS A 578 22.21 -25.91 -3.45
CA LYS A 578 23.46 -25.71 -4.16
C LYS A 578 23.21 -25.72 -5.66
N LEU A 579 23.64 -24.68 -6.35
CA LEU A 579 23.78 -24.64 -7.80
C LEU A 579 25.22 -24.94 -8.19
N THR A 580 25.42 -25.85 -9.13
CA THR A 580 26.75 -26.17 -9.71
C THR A 580 26.63 -26.23 -11.23
N ARG A 581 27.56 -25.56 -11.90
CA ARG A 581 27.68 -25.55 -13.37
C ARG A 581 28.20 -26.87 -13.93
#